data_AF-A0A3D2U751-F1
#
_entry.id   AF-A0A3D2U751-F1
#
_cell.length_a   1.000
_cell.length_b   1.000
_cell.length_c   1.000
_cell.angle_alpha   90.00
_cell.angle_beta   90.00
_cell.angle_gamma   90.00
#
_symmetry.space_group_name_H-M   'P 1'
#
loop_
_entity.id
_entity.type
_entity.pdbx_description
1 polymer ?
#
loop_
_entity_poly.entity_id
_entity_poly.type
_entity_poly.pdbx_seq_one_letter_code
_entity_poly.pdbx_strand_id
1 'polypeptide(L)' 'MRSESETPFHDGEFTIPVAERVRRLPPYLFGRINDLKQKKRAEGVDVIDLGMGNPTDPPDPLIRTKL' A
#
# COMPACT_ATOMS: atom_id res chain seq x y z
N MET A 1 -34.31 -24.41 -35.53
CA MET A 1 -33.42 -23.30 -35.98
C MET A 1 -33.73 -22.11 -35.08
N ARG A 2 -32.83 -21.52 -34.29
CA ARG A 2 -31.37 -21.58 -34.17
C ARG A 2 -31.00 -21.50 -32.68
N SER A 3 -29.87 -22.12 -32.38
CA SER A 3 -29.16 -22.21 -31.09
C SER A 3 -29.07 -20.87 -30.39
N GLU A 4 -29.40 -20.86 -29.10
CA GLU A 4 -28.99 -19.83 -28.16
C GLU A 4 -27.45 -19.81 -28.15
N SER A 5 -26.88 -18.62 -28.26
CA SER A 5 -25.44 -18.40 -28.24
C SER A 5 -24.95 -18.46 -26.80
N GLU A 6 -24.57 -19.66 -26.37
CA GLU A 6 -23.81 -19.88 -25.14
C GLU A 6 -22.42 -19.25 -25.32
N THR A 7 -22.18 -18.08 -24.74
CA THR A 7 -20.81 -17.59 -24.56
C THR A 7 -20.15 -18.44 -23.49
N PRO A 8 -19.10 -19.23 -23.81
CA PRO A 8 -18.41 -19.99 -22.78
C PRO A 8 -17.72 -19.00 -21.84
N PHE A 9 -18.16 -18.97 -20.58
CA PHE A 9 -17.39 -18.33 -19.51
C PHE A 9 -16.14 -19.18 -19.32
N HIS A 10 -14.99 -18.66 -19.73
CA HIS A 10 -13.71 -19.30 -19.43
C HIS A 10 -13.45 -19.17 -17.92
N ASP A 11 -13.23 -20.30 -17.24
CA ASP A 11 -12.68 -20.40 -15.88
C ASP A 11 -11.18 -20.00 -15.84
N GLY A 12 -10.83 -18.91 -16.52
CA GLY A 12 -9.49 -18.33 -16.46
C GLY A 12 -9.31 -17.62 -15.13
N GLU A 13 -8.13 -17.75 -14.53
CA GLU A 13 -7.76 -16.96 -13.35
C GLU A 13 -7.90 -15.47 -13.67
N PHE A 14 -8.77 -14.77 -12.95
CA PHE A 14 -8.99 -13.34 -13.17
C PHE A 14 -7.70 -12.58 -12.85
N THR A 15 -7.09 -11.95 -13.87
CA THR A 15 -5.87 -11.18 -13.71
C THR A 15 -6.06 -9.74 -14.16
N ILE A 16 -5.55 -8.81 -13.35
CA ILE A 16 -5.49 -7.38 -13.69
C ILE A 16 -4.02 -7.04 -13.99
N PRO A 17 -3.61 -6.97 -15.27
CA PRO A 17 -2.23 -6.65 -15.60
C PRO A 17 -1.91 -5.19 -15.23
N VAL A 18 -0.83 -4.99 -14.48
CA VAL A 18 -0.29 -3.65 -14.18
C VAL A 18 0.53 -3.09 -15.35
N ALA A 19 0.64 -1.77 -15.43
CA ALA A 19 1.50 -1.10 -16.40
C ALA A 19 2.98 -1.48 -16.22
N GLU A 20 3.73 -1.54 -17.32
CA GLU A 20 5.11 -2.07 -17.29
C GLU A 20 6.08 -1.26 -16.41
N ARG A 21 5.84 0.04 -16.24
CA ARG A 21 6.60 0.86 -15.28
C ARG A 21 6.48 0.38 -13.83
N VAL A 22 5.34 -0.19 -13.44
CA VAL A 22 5.12 -0.68 -12.07
C VAL A 22 5.99 -1.90 -11.80
N ARG A 23 6.18 -2.77 -12.80
CA ARG A 23 7.06 -3.95 -12.70
C ARG A 23 8.54 -3.59 -12.52
N ARG A 24 8.92 -2.39 -12.96
CA ARG A 24 10.30 -1.86 -12.88
C ARG A 24 10.56 -1.06 -11.60
N LEU A 25 9.56 -0.83 -10.75
CA LEU A 25 9.77 -0.12 -9.50
C LEU A 25 10.68 -0.95 -8.58
N PRO A 26 11.76 -0.36 -8.04
CA PRO A 26 12.57 -1.06 -7.06
C PRO A 26 11.75 -1.29 -5.77
N PRO A 27 12.13 -2.27 -4.95
CA PRO A 27 11.54 -2.46 -3.63
C PRO A 27 11.62 -1.18 -2.80
N TYR A 28 10.54 -0.84 -2.10
CA TYR A 28 10.49 0.35 -1.24
C TYR A 28 11.32 0.15 0.03
N LEU A 29 12.52 0.73 0.05
CA LEU A 29 13.50 0.57 1.13
C LEU A 29 12.92 0.96 2.51
N PHE A 30 12.26 2.12 2.59
CA PHE A 30 11.70 2.61 3.86
C PHE A 30 10.56 1.72 4.38
N GLY A 31 9.84 1.01 3.51
CA GLY A 31 8.85 0.02 3.93
C GLY A 31 9.48 -1.08 4.79
N ARG A 32 10.60 -1.66 4.35
CA ARG A 32 11.31 -2.69 5.11
C ARG A 32 11.85 -2.17 6.45
N ILE A 33 12.35 -0.93 6.47
CA ILE A 33 12.86 -0.31 7.69
C ILE A 33 11.70 -0.05 8.66
N ASN A 34 10.54 0.38 8.18
CA ASN A 34 9.35 0.59 9.00
C ASN A 34 8.85 -0.71 9.63
N ASP A 35 8.79 -1.80 8.84
CA ASP A 35 8.41 -3.12 9.35
C ASP A 35 9.35 -3.59 10.48
N LEU A 36 10.66 -3.39 10.29
CA LEU A 36 11.66 -3.73 11.30
C LEU A 36 11.50 -2.90 12.57
N LYS A 37 11.35 -1.57 12.44
CA LYS A 37 11.10 -0.66 13.56
C LYS A 37 9.83 -1.07 14.32
N GLN A 38 8.77 -1.42 13.61
CA GLN A 38 7.51 -1.84 14.22
C GLN A 38 7.66 -3.14 15.01
N LYS A 39 8.33 -4.15 14.46
CA LYS A 39 8.63 -5.40 15.17
C LYS A 39 9.42 -5.14 16.45
N LYS A 40 10.47 -4.30 16.39
CA LYS A 40 11.29 -3.95 17.56
C LYS A 40 10.49 -3.23 18.64
N ARG A 41 9.60 -2.32 18.26
CA ARG A 41 8.67 -1.68 19.22
C ARG A 41 7.74 -2.70 19.88
N ALA A 42 7.22 -3.66 19.12
CA ALA A 42 6.36 -4.73 19.67
C ALA A 42 7.11 -5.67 20.63
N GLU A 43 8.43 -5.82 20.46
CA GLU A 43 9.33 -6.53 21.39
C GLU A 43 9.67 -5.71 22.65
N GLY A 44 9.15 -4.49 22.79
CA GLY A 44 9.45 -3.60 23.92
C GLY A 44 10.77 -2.85 23.81
N VAL A 45 11.42 -2.86 22.65
CA VAL A 45 12.64 -2.07 22.40
C VAL A 45 12.27 -0.60 22.22
N ASP A 46 12.99 0.28 22.92
CA ASP A 46 12.87 1.73 22.72
C ASP A 46 13.52 2.12 21.38
N VAL A 47 12.68 2.55 20.43
CA VAL A 47 13.08 2.85 19.04
C VAL A 47 12.89 4.33 18.76
N ILE A 48 14.00 5.06 18.64
CA ILE A 48 14.04 6.46 18.22
C ILE A 48 14.09 6.52 16.69
N ASP A 49 13.12 7.19 16.06
CA ASP A 49 12.95 7.25 14.61
C ASP A 49 13.15 8.66 14.08
N LEU A 50 14.33 8.91 13.51
CA LEU A 50 14.73 10.21 12.94
C LEU A 50 14.74 10.19 11.40
N GLY A 51 14.14 9.16 10.77
CA GLY A 51 14.38 8.87 9.35
C GLY A 51 13.40 9.49 8.35
N MET A 52 12.15 9.77 8.77
CA MET A 52 11.06 10.08 7.82
C MET A 52 10.73 11.57 7.71
N GLY A 53 11.07 12.38 8.71
CA GLY A 53 10.69 13.81 8.75
C GLY A 53 9.18 14.06 8.88
N ASN A 54 8.41 13.06 9.34
CA ASN A 54 6.98 13.22 9.58
C ASN A 54 6.76 14.17 10.76
N PRO A 55 5.87 15.19 10.64
CA PRO A 55 5.53 16.04 11.77
C PRO A 55 4.81 15.23 12.85
N THR A 56 5.12 15.54 14.10
CA THR A 56 4.42 14.97 15.27
C THR A 56 3.14 15.75 15.59
N ASP A 57 3.17 17.06 15.37
CA ASP A 57 2.06 17.94 15.69
C ASP A 57 0.93 17.81 14.67
N PRO A 58 -0.34 17.92 15.10
CA PRO A 58 -1.47 17.94 14.19
C PRO A 58 -1.43 19.20 13.31
N PRO A 59 -2.07 19.16 12.12
CA PRO A 59 -2.30 20.36 11.33
C PRO A 59 -3.07 21.43 12.12
N ASP A 60 -2.92 22.69 11.70
CA ASP A 60 -3.53 23.86 12.35
C ASP A 60 -5.05 23.67 12.58
N PRO A 61 -5.60 24.04 13.75
CA PRO A 61 -7.03 23.94 14.04
C PRO A 61 -7.93 24.58 12.96
N LEU A 62 -7.53 25.72 12.38
CA LEU A 62 -8.27 26.39 11.31
C LEU A 62 -8.38 25.55 10.03
N ILE A 63 -7.45 24.63 9.79
CA ILE A 63 -7.54 23.68 8.68
C ILE A 63 -8.48 22.54 9.06
N ARG A 64 -8.42 22.07 10.31
CA ARG A 64 -9.18 20.91 10.80
C ARG A 64 -10.69 21.18 10.90
N THR A 65 -11.10 22.42 11.16
CA THR A 65 -12.51 22.80 11.36
C THR A 65 -13.24 23.20 10.07
N LYS A 66 -12.62 23.08 8.90
CA LYS A 66 -13.22 23.45 7.60
C LYS A 66 -14.10 22.36 6.96
N LEU A 67 -14.28 21.24 7.65
CA LEU A 67 -15.11 20.09 7.24
C LEU A 67 -16.29 19.97 8.21
#